data_AF-A0A0U1LTN6-F1
#
_entry.id   AF-A0A0U1LTN6-F1
#
_cell.length_a   1.000
_cell.length_b   1.000
_cell.length_c   1.000
_cell.angle_alpha   90.00
_cell.angle_beta   90.00
_cell.angle_gamma   90.00
#
_symmetry.space_group_name_H-M   'P 1'
#
loop_
_entity.id
_entity.type
_entity.pdbx_description
1 polymer ?
#
loop_
_entity_poly.entity_id
_entity_poly.type
_entity_poly.pdbx_seq_one_letter_code
_entity_poly.pdbx_strand_id
1 'polypeptide(L)'
;MTHELSIARQYLRRRRHGTLPSTVINERTYTRNPEDDVVLLSDLFPPAKSAKGGYLYTFRYLHSLRRRQQTCARLSHYLANRVMDRFVTVEQSLMKANFPSKAERNLLFERGIANVEFNLVPLTYCALFFLESYASARKEHMNFLLREYEAGRLPVPIPMHVRAIMYAELQAKILHSPPFTDTSTLIATHHCMRLLVSYLRHTLVPGEFDGPPDDRWIGGLLTVSGFGRVVEFFSAEIGDGRNSRAQRRDFMINFERDVDKHAREEMNPLIYSAPPGSRPHYPSPNEVWFDSAEKELLSRDAVPHDPECFSAWNGIPVLIGCNHCRAARGWQA
;
A
#
# COMPACT_ATOMS: atom_id res chain seq x y z
N MET A 1 -34.01 0.02 5.83
CA MET A 1 -33.11 0.25 4.67
C MET A 1 -33.15 1.68 4.15
N THR A 2 -34.33 2.33 4.00
CA THR A 2 -34.44 3.70 3.44
C THR A 2 -33.75 4.79 4.28
N HIS A 3 -33.80 4.69 5.61
CA HIS A 3 -33.12 5.63 6.52
C HIS A 3 -31.59 5.50 6.51
N GLU A 4 -31.06 4.28 6.31
CA GLU A 4 -29.61 4.05 6.25
C GLU A 4 -28.99 4.74 5.03
N LEU A 5 -29.63 4.59 3.87
CA LEU A 5 -29.21 5.24 2.62
C LEU A 5 -29.16 6.77 2.76
N SER A 6 -30.20 7.38 3.35
CA SER A 6 -30.27 8.83 3.50
C SER A 6 -29.22 9.36 4.49
N ILE A 7 -29.04 8.69 5.64
CA ILE A 7 -28.03 9.05 6.64
C ILE A 7 -26.63 8.93 6.03
N ALA A 8 -26.33 7.83 5.34
CA ALA A 8 -25.00 7.62 4.77
C ALA A 8 -24.67 8.64 3.67
N ARG A 9 -25.65 8.98 2.82
CA ARG A 9 -25.50 10.04 1.81
C ARG A 9 -25.31 11.41 2.44
N GLN A 10 -26.07 11.75 3.49
CA GLN A 10 -25.95 13.04 4.15
C GLN A 10 -24.58 13.18 4.85
N TYR A 11 -24.11 12.10 5.50
CA TYR A 11 -22.77 12.06 6.07
C TYR A 11 -21.69 12.33 5.02
N LEU A 12 -21.73 11.62 3.88
CA LEU A 12 -20.77 11.81 2.79
C LEU A 12 -20.83 13.21 2.20
N ARG A 13 -22.03 13.76 1.98
CA ARG A 13 -22.18 15.15 1.52
C ARG A 13 -21.53 16.14 2.48
N ARG A 14 -21.71 15.98 3.79
CA ARG A 14 -21.06 16.85 4.78
C ARG A 14 -19.54 16.72 4.76
N ARG A 15 -19.02 15.50 4.62
CA ARG A 15 -17.58 15.21 4.62
C ARG A 15 -16.88 15.44 3.28
N ARG A 16 -17.64 15.64 2.20
CA ARG A 16 -17.15 15.85 0.84
C ARG A 16 -17.67 17.15 0.22
N HIS A 17 -17.83 18.19 1.05
CA HIS A 17 -18.17 19.54 0.60
C HIS A 17 -19.41 19.61 -0.32
N GLY A 18 -20.44 18.83 -0.01
CA GLY A 18 -21.72 18.76 -0.73
C GLY A 18 -21.80 17.67 -1.81
N THR A 19 -20.69 17.03 -2.17
CA THR A 19 -20.65 16.03 -3.25
C THR A 19 -20.91 14.60 -2.75
N LEU A 20 -21.18 13.69 -3.68
CA LEU A 20 -21.19 12.25 -3.43
C LEU A 20 -20.04 11.59 -4.21
N PRO A 21 -19.56 10.42 -3.75
CA PRO A 21 -18.61 9.61 -4.49
C PRO A 21 -19.01 9.45 -5.96
N SER A 22 -18.06 9.71 -6.84
CA SER A 22 -18.17 9.37 -8.26
C SER A 22 -17.05 8.38 -8.57
N THR A 23 -17.32 7.40 -9.43
CA THR A 23 -16.23 6.64 -10.07
C THR A 23 -15.25 7.64 -10.65
N VAL A 24 -13.97 7.50 -10.32
CA VAL A 24 -12.90 8.45 -10.64
C VAL A 24 -13.07 8.94 -12.10
N ILE A 25 -13.46 10.21 -12.25
CA ILE A 25 -13.50 10.90 -13.54
C ILE A 25 -12.09 11.46 -13.73
N ASN A 26 -11.53 11.29 -14.93
CA ASN A 26 -10.16 11.64 -15.34
C ASN A 26 -9.72 13.11 -15.12
N GLU A 27 -10.52 13.94 -14.46
CA GLU A 27 -10.33 15.39 -14.34
C GLU A 27 -10.17 15.87 -12.89
N ARG A 28 -10.27 15.00 -11.88
CA ARG A 28 -10.12 15.43 -10.49
C ARG A 28 -8.67 15.45 -10.05
N THR A 29 -8.16 16.67 -9.84
CA THR A 29 -6.93 16.88 -9.06
C THR A 29 -7.29 16.75 -7.58
N TYR A 30 -6.87 15.67 -6.93
CA TYR A 30 -7.05 15.50 -5.50
C TYR A 30 -6.05 16.37 -4.75
N THR A 31 -6.53 17.23 -3.85
CA THR A 31 -5.63 17.97 -2.96
C THR A 31 -5.14 17.03 -1.86
N ARG A 32 -3.90 17.23 -1.38
CA ARG A 32 -3.35 16.50 -0.23
C ARG A 32 -3.85 17.08 1.11
N ASN A 33 -4.92 17.88 1.11
CA ASN A 33 -5.45 18.46 2.33
C ASN A 33 -6.20 17.41 3.17
N PRO A 34 -6.10 17.44 4.50
CA PRO A 34 -6.71 16.42 5.36
C PRO A 34 -8.25 16.47 5.34
N GLU A 35 -8.81 17.62 4.97
CA GLU A 35 -10.25 17.78 4.75
C GLU A 35 -10.75 17.00 3.53
N ASP A 36 -9.87 16.72 2.57
CA ASP A 36 -10.16 16.00 1.33
C ASP A 36 -9.85 14.50 1.43
N ASP A 37 -9.35 14.01 2.57
CA ASP A 37 -9.07 12.59 2.83
C ASP A 37 -10.26 11.70 2.50
N VAL A 38 -11.47 12.13 2.92
CA VAL A 38 -12.69 11.37 2.65
C VAL A 38 -13.06 11.45 1.18
N VAL A 39 -12.76 12.57 0.50
CA VAL A 39 -13.03 12.74 -0.93
C VAL A 39 -12.19 11.76 -1.74
N LEU A 40 -10.86 11.78 -1.55
CA LEU A 40 -9.94 10.86 -2.23
C LEU A 40 -10.30 9.41 -1.90
N LEU A 41 -10.42 9.06 -0.62
CA LEU A 41 -10.65 7.68 -0.22
C LEU A 41 -11.97 7.12 -0.75
N SER A 42 -13.06 7.91 -0.75
CA SER A 42 -14.34 7.42 -1.26
C SER A 42 -14.50 7.51 -2.78
N ASP A 43 -13.64 8.25 -3.48
CA ASP A 43 -13.52 8.15 -4.95
C ASP A 43 -12.70 6.92 -5.37
N LEU A 44 -11.62 6.60 -4.66
CA LEU A 44 -10.84 5.38 -4.86
C LEU A 44 -11.66 4.12 -4.56
N PHE A 45 -12.45 4.14 -3.50
CA PHE A 45 -13.28 3.01 -3.09
C PHE A 45 -14.75 3.40 -3.18
N PRO A 46 -15.36 3.46 -4.37
CA PRO A 46 -16.76 3.84 -4.51
C PRO A 46 -17.69 2.75 -3.92
N PRO A 47 -18.91 3.12 -3.50
CA PRO A 47 -19.90 2.15 -3.04
C PRO A 47 -20.29 1.17 -4.17
N ALA A 48 -20.72 -0.03 -3.80
CA ALA A 48 -21.19 -1.02 -4.76
C ALA A 48 -22.41 -0.51 -5.55
N LYS A 49 -22.52 -0.91 -6.83
CA LYS A 49 -23.69 -0.62 -7.66
C LYS A 49 -24.82 -1.59 -7.31
N SER A 50 -26.04 -1.05 -7.23
CA SER A 50 -27.26 -1.85 -7.07
C SER A 50 -27.63 -2.51 -8.40
N ALA A 51 -28.21 -3.71 -8.35
CA ALA A 51 -28.80 -4.37 -9.52
C ALA A 51 -29.92 -3.53 -10.17
N LYS A 52 -30.58 -2.66 -9.39
CA LYS A 52 -31.62 -1.73 -9.88
C LYS A 52 -31.07 -0.40 -10.41
N GLY A 53 -29.74 -0.28 -10.55
CA GLY A 53 -29.06 0.97 -10.85
C GLY A 53 -28.83 1.85 -9.62
N GLY A 54 -27.82 2.72 -9.71
CA GLY A 54 -27.40 3.60 -8.61
C GLY A 54 -26.45 2.94 -7.60
N TYR A 55 -26.04 3.72 -6.60
CA TYR A 55 -25.00 3.37 -5.62
C TYR A 55 -25.58 3.00 -4.25
N LEU A 56 -25.04 1.93 -3.65
CA LEU A 56 -25.44 1.42 -2.34
C LEU A 56 -24.66 2.10 -1.21
N TYR A 57 -25.12 3.29 -0.79
CA TYR A 57 -24.59 3.95 0.40
C TYR A 57 -25.14 3.27 1.67
N THR A 58 -24.28 2.54 2.37
CA THR A 58 -24.63 1.75 3.57
C THR A 58 -23.69 2.09 4.74
N PHE A 59 -24.07 1.75 5.97
CA PHE A 59 -23.16 1.85 7.11
C PHE A 59 -21.97 0.91 6.97
N ARG A 60 -22.15 -0.24 6.32
CA ARG A 60 -21.03 -1.13 5.95
C ARG A 60 -20.02 -0.42 5.04
N TYR A 61 -20.49 0.34 4.07
CA TYR A 61 -19.64 1.15 3.21
C TYR A 61 -18.86 2.21 4.00
N LEU A 62 -19.55 3.01 4.83
CA LEU A 62 -18.89 4.02 5.68
C LEU A 62 -17.88 3.41 6.65
N HIS A 63 -18.23 2.29 7.26
CA HIS A 63 -17.33 1.54 8.13
C HIS A 63 -16.07 1.07 7.37
N SER A 64 -16.23 0.62 6.13
CA SER A 64 -15.10 0.22 5.29
C SER A 64 -14.17 1.40 4.97
N LEU A 65 -14.70 2.59 4.67
CA LEU A 65 -13.90 3.80 4.47
C LEU A 65 -13.13 4.15 5.76
N ARG A 66 -13.83 4.20 6.89
CA ARG A 66 -13.20 4.49 8.18
C ARG A 66 -12.06 3.51 8.51
N ARG A 67 -12.26 2.21 8.25
CA ARG A 67 -11.23 1.18 8.44
C ARG A 67 -10.00 1.45 7.57
N ARG A 68 -10.19 1.77 6.29
CA ARG A 68 -9.08 2.09 5.37
C ARG A 68 -8.34 3.35 5.79
N GLN A 69 -9.07 4.41 6.15
CA GLN A 69 -8.51 5.64 6.71
C GLN A 69 -7.63 5.34 7.93
N GLN A 70 -8.15 4.61 8.92
CA GLN A 70 -7.40 4.26 10.13
C GLN A 70 -6.17 3.39 9.83
N THR A 71 -6.29 2.45 8.90
CA THR A 71 -5.17 1.57 8.53
C THR A 71 -4.04 2.37 7.86
N CYS A 72 -4.39 3.23 6.90
CA CYS A 72 -3.43 4.05 6.18
C CYS A 72 -2.80 5.15 7.06
N ALA A 73 -3.58 5.78 7.94
CA ALA A 73 -3.06 6.72 8.92
C ALA A 73 -2.04 6.06 9.86
N ARG A 74 -2.37 4.88 10.41
CA ARG A 74 -1.43 4.12 11.26
C ARG A 74 -0.17 3.70 10.52
N LEU A 75 -0.31 3.21 9.28
CA LEU A 75 0.86 2.86 8.46
C LEU A 75 1.75 4.07 8.19
N SER A 76 1.13 5.19 7.81
CA SER A 76 1.84 6.45 7.56
C SER A 76 2.56 6.96 8.81
N HIS A 77 1.92 6.83 9.99
CA HIS A 77 2.53 7.15 11.26
C HIS A 77 3.77 6.30 11.55
N TYR A 78 3.70 4.98 11.37
CA TYR A 78 4.84 4.10 11.59
C TYR A 78 5.99 4.34 10.60
N LEU A 79 5.67 4.57 9.32
CA LEU A 79 6.66 4.93 8.33
C LEU A 79 7.31 6.27 8.67
N ALA A 80 6.52 7.28 9.03
CA ALA A 80 7.03 8.59 9.45
C ALA A 80 7.92 8.49 10.70
N ASN A 81 7.53 7.67 11.68
CA ASN A 81 8.34 7.39 12.87
C ASN A 81 9.70 6.81 12.48
N ARG A 82 9.72 5.79 11.61
CA ARG A 82 10.96 5.15 11.15
C ARG A 82 11.84 6.07 10.31
N VAL A 83 11.24 6.89 9.46
CA VAL A 83 11.92 7.94 8.68
C VAL A 83 12.61 8.92 9.60
N MET A 84 11.91 9.43 10.61
CA MET A 84 12.49 10.38 11.56
C MET A 84 13.53 9.75 12.48
N ASP A 85 13.33 8.50 12.92
CA ASP A 85 14.28 7.75 13.75
C ASP A 85 15.61 7.56 13.02
N ARG A 86 15.55 7.13 11.75
CA ARG A 86 16.73 7.01 10.89
C ARG A 86 17.38 8.37 10.62
N PHE A 87 16.60 9.41 10.32
CA PHE A 87 17.11 10.76 10.10
C PHE A 87 17.91 11.26 11.31
N VAL A 88 17.34 11.19 12.52
CA VAL A 88 18.02 11.64 13.76
C VAL A 88 19.25 10.78 14.06
N THR A 89 19.20 9.48 13.75
CA THR A 89 20.31 8.54 13.99
C THR A 89 21.49 8.77 13.04
N VAL A 90 21.22 9.10 11.77
CA VAL A 90 22.27 9.37 10.76
C VAL A 90 22.81 10.80 10.91
N GLU A 91 21.95 11.78 11.11
CA GLU A 91 22.30 13.21 11.11
C GLU A 91 22.67 13.73 12.52
N GLN A 92 23.37 12.91 13.33
CA GLN A 92 23.67 13.25 14.73
C GLN A 92 24.45 14.56 14.90
N SER A 93 25.32 14.90 13.95
CA SER A 93 26.09 16.15 13.95
C SER A 93 25.16 17.35 13.77
N LEU A 94 24.25 17.28 12.78
CA LEU A 94 23.23 18.30 12.52
C LEU A 94 22.28 18.44 13.72
N MET A 95 21.89 17.32 14.33
CA MET A 95 21.05 17.32 15.54
C MET A 95 21.73 18.05 16.69
N LYS A 96 23.00 17.76 16.96
CA LYS A 96 23.77 18.40 18.04
C LYS A 96 24.01 19.89 17.79
N ALA A 97 24.21 20.29 16.54
CA ALA A 97 24.49 21.68 16.17
C ALA A 97 23.23 22.58 16.23
N ASN A 98 22.10 22.09 15.72
CA ASN A 98 20.88 22.89 15.56
C ASN A 98 19.84 22.68 16.67
N PHE A 99 19.93 21.59 17.42
CA PHE A 99 18.95 21.21 18.46
C PHE A 99 19.69 20.70 19.71
N PRO A 100 20.38 21.60 20.46
CA PRO A 100 21.24 21.20 21.57
C PRO A 100 20.46 20.57 22.74
N SER A 101 19.24 21.03 23.01
CA SER A 101 18.45 20.50 24.12
C SER A 101 17.70 19.21 23.76
N LYS A 102 17.35 18.41 24.77
CA LYS A 102 16.49 17.23 24.59
C LYS A 102 15.06 17.63 24.18
N ALA A 103 14.55 18.74 24.70
CA ALA A 103 13.21 19.23 24.39
C ALA A 103 13.08 19.65 22.92
N GLU A 104 14.08 20.35 22.37
CA GLU A 104 14.10 20.74 20.96
C GLU A 104 14.17 19.54 20.03
N ARG A 105 14.99 18.53 20.35
CA ARG A 105 15.06 17.28 19.58
C ARG A 105 13.75 16.49 19.61
N ASN A 106 13.08 16.44 20.76
CA ASN A 106 11.76 15.81 20.87
C ASN A 106 10.72 16.56 20.02
N LEU A 107 10.73 17.90 20.07
CA LEU A 107 9.79 18.72 19.30
C LEU A 107 10.03 18.59 17.78
N LEU A 108 11.30 18.55 17.35
CA LEU A 108 11.69 18.24 15.97
C LEU A 108 11.15 16.87 15.55
N PHE A 109 11.32 15.86 16.39
CA PHE A 109 10.88 14.50 16.11
C PHE A 109 9.36 14.42 15.97
N GLU A 110 8.61 14.98 16.92
CA GLU A 110 7.15 14.99 16.91
C GLU A 110 6.58 15.73 15.69
N ARG A 111 7.09 16.93 15.38
CA ARG A 111 6.62 17.68 14.20
C ARG A 111 7.08 17.04 12.89
N GLY A 112 8.29 16.47 12.85
CA GLY A 112 8.79 15.73 11.70
C GLY A 112 7.90 14.53 11.37
N ILE A 113 7.50 13.76 12.40
CA ILE A 113 6.54 12.66 12.24
C ILE A 113 5.22 13.20 11.69
N ALA A 114 4.65 14.23 12.32
CA ALA A 114 3.36 14.77 11.88
C ALA A 114 3.39 15.26 10.43
N ASN A 115 4.46 15.93 10.00
CA ASN A 115 4.60 16.43 8.63
C ASN A 115 4.80 15.30 7.61
N VAL A 116 5.65 14.32 7.92
CA VAL A 116 5.88 13.17 7.02
C VAL A 116 4.62 12.32 6.94
N GLU A 117 3.97 12.04 8.07
CA GLU A 117 2.70 11.31 8.14
C GLU A 117 1.63 11.99 7.29
N PHE A 118 1.45 13.31 7.47
CA PHE A 118 0.47 14.10 6.74
C PHE A 118 0.61 13.95 5.22
N ASN A 119 1.85 13.97 4.71
CA ASN A 119 2.11 13.82 3.27
C ASN A 119 2.02 12.36 2.79
N LEU A 120 2.28 11.38 3.65
CA LEU A 120 2.22 9.96 3.30
C LEU A 120 0.80 9.40 3.23
N VAL A 121 -0.13 9.89 4.07
CA VAL A 121 -1.51 9.38 4.12
C VAL A 121 -2.17 9.27 2.74
N PRO A 122 -2.23 10.32 1.90
CA PRO A 122 -2.85 10.20 0.59
C PRO A 122 -2.15 9.20 -0.33
N LEU A 123 -0.82 9.06 -0.23
CA LEU A 123 -0.06 8.11 -1.04
C LEU A 123 -0.35 6.66 -0.62
N THR A 124 -0.51 6.43 0.68
CA THR A 124 -0.90 5.11 1.19
C THR A 124 -2.32 4.72 0.76
N TYR A 125 -3.24 5.67 0.52
CA TYR A 125 -4.54 5.34 -0.09
C TYR A 125 -4.41 4.80 -1.50
N CYS A 126 -3.55 5.40 -2.34
CA CYS A 126 -3.32 4.92 -3.70
C CYS A 126 -2.63 3.56 -3.70
N ALA A 127 -1.62 3.36 -2.84
CA ALA A 127 -0.97 2.07 -2.68
C ALA A 127 -1.97 0.99 -2.20
N LEU A 128 -2.81 1.31 -1.22
CA LEU A 128 -3.88 0.42 -0.77
C LEU A 128 -4.87 0.10 -1.90
N PHE A 129 -5.26 1.10 -2.69
CA PHE A 129 -6.17 0.94 -3.81
C PHE A 129 -5.62 -0.03 -4.85
N PHE A 130 -4.34 0.09 -5.21
CA PHE A 130 -3.69 -0.88 -6.09
C PHE A 130 -3.74 -2.30 -5.50
N LEU A 131 -3.32 -2.48 -4.25
CA LEU A 131 -3.23 -3.80 -3.63
C LEU A 131 -4.60 -4.48 -3.48
N GLU A 132 -5.64 -3.73 -3.07
CA GLU A 132 -7.00 -4.26 -2.99
C GLU A 132 -7.58 -4.57 -4.38
N SER A 133 -7.35 -3.69 -5.36
CA SER A 133 -7.77 -3.91 -6.75
C SER A 133 -7.10 -5.15 -7.34
N TYR A 134 -5.80 -5.31 -7.09
CA TYR A 134 -5.02 -6.44 -7.56
C TYR A 134 -5.43 -7.75 -6.89
N ALA A 135 -5.63 -7.75 -5.57
CA ALA A 135 -6.16 -8.91 -4.85
C ALA A 135 -7.55 -9.32 -5.37
N SER A 136 -8.43 -8.34 -5.59
CA SER A 136 -9.77 -8.57 -6.17
C SER A 136 -9.68 -9.17 -7.58
N ALA A 137 -8.84 -8.60 -8.45
CA ALA A 137 -8.65 -9.05 -9.82
C ALA A 137 -8.08 -10.48 -9.88
N ARG A 138 -7.09 -10.82 -9.05
CA ARG A 138 -6.56 -12.19 -8.98
C ARG A 138 -7.61 -13.18 -8.52
N LYS A 139 -8.44 -12.82 -7.54
CA LYS A 139 -9.54 -13.67 -7.05
C LYS A 139 -10.61 -13.88 -8.12
N GLU A 140 -11.01 -12.83 -8.82
CA GLU A 140 -11.96 -12.93 -9.93
C GLU A 140 -11.41 -13.81 -11.06
N HIS A 141 -10.14 -13.61 -11.43
CA HIS A 141 -9.47 -14.41 -12.43
C HIS A 141 -9.38 -15.89 -12.02
N MET A 142 -9.05 -16.19 -10.76
CA MET A 142 -9.06 -17.56 -10.23
C MET A 142 -10.46 -18.18 -10.32
N ASN A 143 -11.51 -17.45 -9.93
CA ASN A 143 -12.90 -17.93 -10.03
C ASN A 143 -13.29 -18.22 -11.49
N PHE A 144 -12.83 -17.40 -12.42
CA PHE A 144 -13.01 -17.65 -13.84
C PHE A 144 -12.31 -18.94 -14.27
N LEU A 145 -11.01 -19.11 -13.95
CA LEU A 145 -10.26 -20.31 -14.28
C LEU A 145 -10.88 -21.60 -13.70
N LEU A 146 -11.40 -21.54 -12.47
CA LEU A 146 -12.09 -22.66 -11.86
C LEU A 146 -13.35 -23.06 -12.62
N ARG A 147 -14.16 -22.08 -13.07
CA ARG A 147 -15.33 -22.36 -13.90
C ARG A 147 -14.96 -22.94 -15.27
N GLU A 148 -13.89 -22.46 -15.88
CA GLU A 148 -13.39 -23.02 -17.14
C GLU A 148 -12.89 -24.46 -16.99
N TYR A 149 -12.24 -24.77 -15.87
CA TYR A 149 -11.84 -26.13 -15.50
C TYR A 149 -13.07 -27.03 -15.28
N GLU A 150 -14.05 -26.60 -14.49
CA GLU A 150 -15.30 -27.34 -14.26
C GLU A 150 -16.09 -27.58 -15.55
N ALA A 151 -15.99 -26.66 -16.52
CA ALA A 151 -16.59 -26.79 -17.83
C ALA A 151 -15.77 -27.68 -18.81
N GLY A 152 -14.65 -28.24 -18.38
CA GLY A 152 -13.77 -29.08 -19.22
C GLY A 152 -13.04 -28.31 -20.32
N ARG A 153 -13.00 -26.96 -20.25
CA ARG A 153 -12.35 -26.09 -21.23
C ARG A 153 -10.92 -25.73 -20.88
N LEU A 154 -10.48 -26.01 -19.65
CA LEU A 154 -9.10 -25.83 -19.22
C LEU A 154 -8.31 -27.15 -19.37
N PRO A 155 -7.38 -27.25 -20.35
CA PRO A 155 -6.83 -28.54 -20.77
C PRO A 155 -5.74 -29.11 -19.85
N VAL A 156 -5.11 -28.32 -18.97
CA VAL A 156 -4.11 -28.74 -17.98
C VAL A 156 -3.94 -27.67 -16.88
N PRO A 157 -3.40 -28.02 -15.69
CA PRO A 157 -3.01 -27.02 -14.70
C PRO A 157 -2.00 -26.03 -15.28
N ILE A 158 -2.24 -24.75 -15.06
CA ILE A 158 -1.46 -23.63 -15.59
C ILE A 158 -0.07 -23.60 -14.91
N PRO A 159 1.03 -23.58 -15.69
CA PRO A 159 2.37 -23.43 -15.13
C PRO A 159 2.58 -22.07 -14.45
N MET A 160 3.46 -22.01 -13.44
CA MET A 160 3.75 -20.78 -12.69
C MET A 160 4.24 -19.60 -13.53
N HIS A 161 5.03 -19.85 -14.58
CA HIS A 161 5.49 -18.77 -15.46
C HIS A 161 4.32 -18.16 -16.27
N VAL A 162 3.33 -18.97 -16.68
CA VAL A 162 2.13 -18.47 -17.37
C VAL A 162 1.28 -17.65 -16.41
N ARG A 163 1.14 -18.10 -15.15
CA ARG A 163 0.45 -17.32 -14.10
C ARG A 163 1.09 -15.95 -13.89
N ALA A 164 2.42 -15.87 -13.90
CA ALA A 164 3.13 -14.60 -13.77
C ALA A 164 2.77 -13.62 -14.92
N ILE A 165 2.66 -14.12 -16.16
CA ILE A 165 2.22 -13.31 -17.32
C ILE A 165 0.77 -12.83 -17.11
N MET A 166 -0.14 -13.72 -16.74
CA MET A 166 -1.55 -13.36 -16.47
C MET A 166 -1.65 -12.28 -15.38
N TYR A 167 -0.83 -12.38 -14.34
CA TYR A 167 -0.80 -11.39 -13.25
C TYR A 167 -0.23 -10.05 -13.68
N ALA A 168 0.80 -10.04 -14.54
CA ALA A 168 1.32 -8.82 -15.15
C ALA A 168 0.24 -8.10 -15.98
N GLU A 169 -0.59 -8.85 -16.71
CA GLU A 169 -1.72 -8.27 -17.47
C GLU A 169 -2.78 -7.65 -16.55
N LEU A 170 -3.11 -8.30 -15.42
CA LEU A 170 -4.02 -7.73 -14.43
C LEU A 170 -3.48 -6.43 -13.84
N GLN A 171 -2.18 -6.38 -13.52
CA GLN A 171 -1.52 -5.18 -12.99
C GLN A 171 -1.54 -4.06 -14.03
N ALA A 172 -1.18 -4.35 -15.29
CA ALA A 172 -1.21 -3.38 -16.38
C ALA A 172 -2.63 -2.79 -16.55
N LYS A 173 -3.67 -3.63 -16.50
CA LYS A 173 -5.06 -3.16 -16.56
C LYS A 173 -5.41 -2.18 -15.43
N ILE A 174 -4.92 -2.42 -14.22
CA ILE A 174 -5.11 -1.52 -13.07
C ILE A 174 -4.34 -0.22 -13.28
N LEU A 175 -3.09 -0.27 -13.73
CA LEU A 175 -2.25 0.90 -13.96
C LEU A 175 -2.74 1.79 -15.12
N HIS A 176 -3.41 1.20 -16.11
CA HIS A 176 -4.11 1.93 -17.18
C HIS A 176 -5.51 2.44 -16.78
N SER A 177 -5.92 2.24 -15.53
CA SER A 177 -7.18 2.73 -15.01
C SER A 177 -6.94 3.83 -13.96
N PRO A 178 -7.89 4.76 -13.76
CA PRO A 178 -7.77 5.74 -12.68
C PRO A 178 -7.62 5.06 -11.30
N PRO A 179 -6.84 5.65 -10.38
CA PRO A 179 -6.22 6.97 -10.46
C PRO A 179 -4.88 6.96 -11.20
N PHE A 180 -4.37 5.79 -11.60
CA PHE A 180 -3.02 5.64 -12.14
C PHE A 180 -2.86 6.11 -13.57
N THR A 181 -3.93 6.49 -14.26
CA THR A 181 -3.85 7.24 -15.53
C THR A 181 -3.17 8.59 -15.37
N ASP A 182 -3.20 9.17 -14.16
CA ASP A 182 -2.36 10.33 -13.82
C ASP A 182 -0.93 9.87 -13.46
N THR A 183 0.04 10.32 -14.26
CA THR A 183 1.46 9.99 -14.08
C THR A 183 2.01 10.50 -12.74
N SER A 184 1.55 11.66 -12.24
CA SER A 184 1.99 12.17 -10.94
C SER A 184 1.56 11.24 -9.80
N THR A 185 0.29 10.80 -9.82
CA THR A 185 -0.23 9.82 -8.88
C THR A 185 0.52 8.48 -8.95
N LEU A 186 0.86 8.00 -10.16
CA LEU A 186 1.65 6.79 -10.35
C LEU A 186 3.05 6.91 -9.73
N ILE A 187 3.76 8.01 -9.99
CA ILE A 187 5.10 8.29 -9.43
C ILE A 187 5.03 8.34 -7.90
N ALA A 188 4.10 9.11 -7.35
CA ALA A 188 3.98 9.28 -5.91
C ALA A 188 3.63 7.94 -5.20
N THR A 189 2.77 7.13 -5.83
CA THR A 189 2.47 5.77 -5.35
C THR A 189 3.70 4.87 -5.42
N HIS A 190 4.51 4.98 -6.49
CA HIS A 190 5.74 4.23 -6.64
C HIS A 190 6.76 4.57 -5.55
N HIS A 191 6.95 5.86 -5.23
CA HIS A 191 7.81 6.29 -4.12
C HIS A 191 7.31 5.80 -2.76
N CYS A 192 6.00 5.84 -2.51
CA CYS A 192 5.41 5.29 -1.29
C CYS A 192 5.64 3.78 -1.15
N MET A 193 5.49 3.02 -2.24
CA MET A 193 5.76 1.58 -2.24
C MET A 193 7.25 1.27 -2.04
N ARG A 194 8.15 2.05 -2.65
CA ARG A 194 9.61 1.95 -2.43
C ARG A 194 9.97 2.19 -0.96
N LEU A 195 9.45 3.25 -0.36
CA LEU A 195 9.64 3.56 1.05
C LEU A 195 9.17 2.40 1.94
N LEU A 196 7.93 1.94 1.73
CA LEU A 196 7.35 0.85 2.51
C LEU A 196 8.23 -0.41 2.47
N VAL A 197 8.62 -0.85 1.26
CA VAL A 197 9.43 -2.06 1.10
C VAL A 197 10.83 -1.87 1.67
N SER A 198 11.44 -0.69 1.50
CA SER A 198 12.75 -0.35 2.09
C SER A 198 12.73 -0.48 3.62
N TYR A 199 11.73 0.10 4.28
CA TYR A 199 11.61 0.04 5.74
C TYR A 199 11.23 -1.35 6.26
N LEU A 200 10.46 -2.14 5.50
CA LEU A 200 10.26 -3.55 5.82
C LEU A 200 11.58 -4.33 5.73
N ARG A 201 12.43 -4.08 4.74
CA ARG A 201 13.76 -4.72 4.62
C ARG A 201 14.70 -4.33 5.76
N HIS A 202 14.69 -3.07 6.19
CA HIS A 202 15.55 -2.60 7.29
C HIS A 202 15.28 -3.27 8.63
N THR A 203 14.11 -3.91 8.81
CA THR A 203 13.81 -4.68 10.02
C THR A 203 14.51 -6.03 10.09
N LEU A 204 15.08 -6.51 8.98
CA LEU A 204 15.88 -7.74 8.94
C LEU A 204 17.30 -7.44 9.44
N VAL A 205 17.81 -8.28 10.35
CA VAL A 205 19.17 -8.15 10.88
C VAL A 205 20.18 -8.42 9.76
N PRO A 206 21.10 -7.49 9.44
CA PRO A 206 22.17 -7.76 8.49
C PRO A 206 23.06 -8.90 9.00
N GLY A 207 23.21 -9.97 8.22
CA GLY A 207 24.16 -11.06 8.49
C GLY A 207 23.62 -12.33 9.16
N GLU A 208 22.31 -12.46 9.39
CA GLU A 208 21.73 -13.73 9.89
C GLU A 208 21.51 -14.79 8.81
N PHE A 209 21.63 -14.45 7.53
CA PHE A 209 21.40 -15.37 6.42
C PHE A 209 22.52 -15.28 5.38
N ASP A 210 23.20 -16.40 5.13
CA ASP A 210 24.12 -16.58 4.00
C ASP A 210 23.30 -16.72 2.71
N GLY A 211 22.94 -15.59 2.10
CA GLY A 211 22.22 -15.55 0.82
C GLY A 211 21.66 -14.16 0.50
N PRO A 212 21.25 -13.90 -0.76
CA PRO A 212 20.51 -12.69 -1.08
C PRO A 212 19.22 -12.63 -0.23
N PRO A 213 18.83 -11.46 0.29
CA PRO A 213 17.64 -11.33 1.12
C PRO A 213 16.40 -11.83 0.35
N ASP A 214 15.72 -12.84 0.89
CA ASP A 214 14.47 -13.32 0.32
C ASP A 214 13.32 -12.38 0.71
N ASP A 215 12.98 -11.45 -0.18
CA ASP A 215 11.91 -10.47 0.03
C ASP A 215 10.50 -11.03 -0.20
N ARG A 216 10.35 -12.34 -0.47
CA ARG A 216 9.04 -12.92 -0.80
C ARG A 216 8.04 -12.85 0.36
N TRP A 217 8.50 -12.82 1.60
CA TRP A 217 7.60 -12.57 2.74
C TRP A 217 6.96 -11.18 2.65
N ILE A 218 7.67 -10.16 2.14
CA ILE A 218 7.14 -8.81 1.91
C ILE A 218 6.07 -8.87 0.83
N GLY A 219 6.33 -9.53 -0.30
CA GLY A 219 5.32 -9.66 -1.34
C GLY A 219 4.11 -10.48 -0.88
N GLY A 220 4.31 -11.47 0.01
CA GLY A 220 3.26 -12.14 0.75
C GLY A 220 2.43 -11.18 1.61
N LEU A 221 3.07 -10.31 2.40
CA LEU A 221 2.36 -9.27 3.17
C LEU A 221 1.52 -8.36 2.27
N LEU A 222 2.08 -7.91 1.14
CA LEU A 222 1.40 -6.99 0.22
C LEU A 222 0.22 -7.64 -0.50
N THR A 223 0.31 -8.93 -0.85
CA THR A 223 -0.69 -9.59 -1.71
C THR A 223 -1.66 -10.51 -0.98
N VAL A 224 -1.23 -11.16 0.10
CA VAL A 224 -2.02 -12.16 0.84
C VAL A 224 -2.76 -11.52 2.01
N SER A 225 -2.06 -10.70 2.80
CA SER A 225 -2.59 -10.17 4.05
C SER A 225 -3.02 -8.69 3.97
N GLY A 226 -2.42 -7.93 3.06
CA GLY A 226 -2.70 -6.50 2.85
C GLY A 226 -2.22 -5.59 3.99
N PHE A 227 -2.54 -4.30 3.88
CA PHE A 227 -2.03 -3.26 4.80
C PHE A 227 -2.39 -3.47 6.27
N GLY A 228 -3.50 -4.13 6.58
CA GLY A 228 -3.84 -4.44 7.99
C GLY A 228 -2.72 -5.23 8.66
N ARG A 229 -2.10 -6.15 7.93
CA ARG A 229 -0.99 -6.97 8.42
C ARG A 229 0.33 -6.24 8.48
N VAL A 230 0.58 -5.37 7.52
CA VAL A 230 1.75 -4.48 7.52
C VAL A 230 1.72 -3.55 8.74
N VAL A 231 0.54 -3.04 9.08
CA VAL A 231 0.33 -2.24 10.30
C VAL A 231 0.57 -3.07 11.57
N GLU A 232 0.09 -4.32 11.62
CA GLU A 232 0.39 -5.23 12.73
C GLU A 232 1.90 -5.51 12.87
N PHE A 233 2.60 -5.69 11.75
CA PHE A 233 4.04 -5.88 11.72
C PHE A 233 4.79 -4.70 12.36
N PHE A 234 4.57 -3.48 11.87
CA PHE A 234 5.22 -2.29 12.43
C PHE A 234 4.83 -2.04 13.88
N SER A 235 3.57 -2.27 14.25
CA SER A 235 3.12 -2.17 15.64
C SER A 235 3.86 -3.15 16.56
N ALA A 236 4.11 -4.39 16.10
CA ALA A 236 4.87 -5.40 16.83
C ALA A 236 6.38 -5.11 16.87
N GLU A 237 6.89 -4.43 15.86
CA GLU A 237 8.28 -4.04 15.74
C GLU A 237 8.60 -2.85 16.68
N ILE A 238 7.76 -1.81 16.66
CA ILE A 238 7.88 -0.57 17.46
C ILE A 238 7.42 -0.78 18.92
N GLY A 239 6.40 -1.62 19.13
CA GLY A 239 5.87 -1.97 20.45
C GLY A 239 4.69 -1.14 20.93
N ASP A 240 4.42 0.06 20.41
CA ASP A 240 3.24 0.90 20.69
C ASP A 240 2.74 0.94 22.15
N GLY A 241 3.64 0.87 23.14
CA GLY A 241 3.28 0.82 24.56
C GLY A 241 2.61 -0.48 25.02
N ARG A 242 2.64 -1.54 24.21
CA ARG A 242 2.17 -2.90 24.49
C ARG A 242 3.37 -3.86 24.59
N ASN A 243 3.09 -5.10 25.00
CA ASN A 243 4.12 -6.13 25.05
C ASN A 243 4.51 -6.56 23.62
N SER A 244 5.63 -6.03 23.12
CA SER A 244 6.14 -6.29 21.77
C SER A 244 6.33 -7.79 21.49
N ARG A 245 6.71 -8.59 22.51
CA ARG A 245 6.87 -10.04 22.34
C ARG A 245 5.54 -10.73 22.04
N ALA A 246 4.48 -10.34 22.73
CA ALA A 246 3.13 -10.85 22.48
C ALA A 246 2.64 -10.41 21.10
N GLN A 247 2.83 -9.15 20.73
CA GLN A 247 2.44 -8.62 19.41
C GLN A 247 3.18 -9.32 18.26
N ARG A 248 4.48 -9.58 18.40
CA ARG A 248 5.26 -10.33 17.40
C ARG A 248 4.73 -11.75 17.23
N ARG A 249 4.44 -12.43 18.34
CA ARG A 249 3.84 -13.78 18.30
C ARG A 249 2.48 -13.76 17.60
N ASP A 250 1.61 -12.81 17.96
CA ASP A 250 0.27 -12.70 17.39
C ASP A 250 0.33 -12.37 15.90
N PHE A 251 1.24 -11.48 15.49
CA PHE A 251 1.55 -11.20 14.09
C PHE A 251 1.93 -12.49 13.34
N MET A 252 2.91 -13.24 13.86
CA MET A 252 3.41 -14.48 13.22
C MET A 252 2.29 -15.50 13.01
N ILE A 253 1.52 -15.79 14.06
CA ILE A 253 0.39 -16.75 14.02
C ILE A 253 -0.64 -16.30 12.98
N ASN A 254 -1.05 -15.04 13.07
CA ASN A 254 -2.08 -14.54 12.20
C ASN A 254 -1.55 -14.51 10.73
N PHE A 255 -0.25 -14.24 10.49
CA PHE A 255 0.33 -14.16 9.14
C PHE A 255 0.42 -15.55 8.50
N GLU A 256 0.85 -16.54 9.28
CA GLU A 256 0.81 -17.96 8.88
C GLU A 256 -0.61 -18.41 8.54
N ARG A 257 -1.62 -17.99 9.30
CA ARG A 257 -3.03 -18.28 8.97
C ARG A 257 -3.47 -17.66 7.64
N ASP A 258 -3.04 -16.44 7.33
CA ASP A 258 -3.37 -15.80 6.06
C ASP A 258 -2.69 -16.51 4.89
N VAL A 259 -1.44 -16.90 5.09
CA VAL A 259 -0.64 -17.73 4.17
C VAL A 259 -1.34 -19.05 3.87
N ASP A 260 -1.74 -19.78 4.91
CA ASP A 260 -2.42 -21.06 4.78
C ASP A 260 -3.75 -20.93 4.04
N LYS A 261 -4.47 -19.85 4.29
CA LYS A 261 -5.71 -19.54 3.59
C LYS A 261 -5.46 -19.29 2.10
N HIS A 262 -4.45 -18.48 1.77
CA HIS A 262 -4.07 -18.21 0.39
C HIS A 262 -3.62 -19.47 -0.35
N ALA A 263 -2.83 -20.32 0.30
CA ALA A 263 -2.41 -21.60 -0.27
C ALA A 263 -3.59 -22.50 -0.64
N ARG A 264 -4.66 -22.51 0.19
CA ARG A 264 -5.88 -23.29 -0.10
C ARG A 264 -6.77 -22.65 -1.17
N GLU A 265 -6.94 -21.33 -1.13
CA GLU A 265 -7.93 -20.64 -1.96
C GLU A 265 -7.39 -20.19 -3.32
N GLU A 266 -6.16 -19.67 -3.39
CA GLU A 266 -5.60 -19.05 -4.59
C GLU A 266 -4.50 -19.88 -5.28
N MET A 267 -3.97 -20.89 -4.60
CA MET A 267 -2.99 -21.86 -5.14
C MET A 267 -3.63 -23.24 -5.37
N ASN A 268 -4.85 -23.27 -5.90
CA ASN A 268 -5.58 -24.52 -6.11
C ASN A 268 -4.79 -25.45 -7.06
N PRO A 269 -4.40 -26.66 -6.62
CA PRO A 269 -3.56 -27.58 -7.41
C PRO A 269 -4.25 -28.10 -8.67
N LEU A 270 -5.58 -27.98 -8.77
CA LEU A 270 -6.34 -28.30 -9.98
C LEU A 270 -6.11 -27.26 -11.09
N ILE A 271 -5.87 -26.01 -10.69
CA ILE A 271 -5.73 -24.88 -11.62
C ILE A 271 -4.28 -24.58 -11.90
N TYR A 272 -3.40 -24.81 -10.93
CA TYR A 272 -2.00 -24.41 -11.01
C TYR A 272 -1.06 -25.60 -10.77
N SER A 273 -0.08 -25.76 -11.65
CA SER A 273 1.00 -26.72 -11.45
C SER A 273 2.13 -26.07 -10.66
N ALA A 274 2.24 -26.39 -9.38
CA ALA A 274 3.42 -26.07 -8.59
C ALA A 274 4.53 -27.11 -8.85
N PRO A 275 5.81 -26.69 -8.98
CA PRO A 275 6.92 -27.63 -9.08
C PRO A 275 6.95 -28.61 -7.89
N PRO A 276 7.32 -29.90 -8.08
CA PRO A 276 7.44 -30.84 -6.98
C PRO A 276 8.40 -30.33 -5.89
N GLY A 277 7.97 -30.34 -4.63
CA GLY A 277 8.79 -29.90 -3.50
C GLY A 277 8.95 -28.38 -3.34
N SER A 278 8.26 -27.57 -4.15
CA SER A 278 8.29 -26.10 -3.97
C SER A 278 7.45 -25.66 -2.77
N ARG A 279 8.05 -24.84 -1.88
CA ARG A 279 7.31 -24.10 -0.86
C ARG A 279 6.31 -23.15 -1.55
N PRO A 280 5.17 -22.78 -0.91
CA PRO A 280 4.25 -21.80 -1.46
C PRO A 280 5.03 -20.53 -1.86
N HIS A 281 5.08 -20.29 -3.16
CA HIS A 281 5.85 -19.20 -3.74
C HIS A 281 5.01 -17.92 -3.67
N TYR A 282 5.35 -17.01 -2.75
CA TYR A 282 4.81 -15.66 -2.82
C TYR A 282 5.54 -14.88 -3.91
N PRO A 283 4.84 -13.98 -4.62
CA PRO A 283 5.51 -13.03 -5.49
C PRO A 283 6.47 -12.18 -4.65
N SER A 284 7.62 -11.83 -5.20
CA SER A 284 8.49 -10.80 -4.67
C SER A 284 7.84 -9.41 -4.81
N PRO A 285 8.28 -8.39 -4.06
CA PRO A 285 7.77 -7.02 -4.24
C PRO A 285 7.88 -6.50 -5.69
N ASN A 286 8.88 -6.97 -6.44
CA ASN A 286 9.05 -6.67 -7.86
C ASN A 286 7.88 -7.21 -8.68
N GLU A 287 7.56 -8.49 -8.51
CA GLU A 287 6.42 -9.15 -9.16
C GLU A 287 5.06 -8.57 -8.70
N VAL A 288 4.99 -7.95 -7.52
CA VAL A 288 3.74 -7.34 -7.00
C VAL A 288 3.49 -5.94 -7.57
N TRP A 289 4.53 -5.11 -7.67
CA TRP A 289 4.38 -3.70 -8.02
C TRP A 289 5.51 -3.16 -8.88
N PHE A 290 6.78 -3.35 -8.51
CA PHE A 290 7.87 -2.58 -9.13
C PHE A 290 8.06 -2.87 -10.61
N ASP A 291 8.01 -4.13 -11.06
CA ASP A 291 8.23 -4.46 -12.47
C ASP A 291 7.14 -3.83 -13.36
N SER A 292 5.89 -3.95 -12.95
CA SER A 292 4.74 -3.40 -13.69
C SER A 292 4.70 -1.88 -13.63
N ALA A 293 5.00 -1.28 -12.48
CA ALA A 293 5.03 0.18 -12.33
C ALA A 293 6.20 0.81 -13.11
N GLU A 294 7.39 0.22 -13.09
CA GLU A 294 8.55 0.72 -13.83
C GLU A 294 8.36 0.60 -15.33
N LYS A 295 7.82 -0.52 -15.80
CA LYS A 295 7.43 -0.68 -17.21
C LYS A 295 6.45 0.40 -17.65
N GLU A 296 5.47 0.73 -16.80
CA GLU A 296 4.49 1.78 -17.10
C GLU A 296 5.08 3.19 -17.01
N LEU A 297 6.00 3.46 -16.09
CA LEU A 297 6.69 4.75 -16.04
C LEU A 297 7.58 4.97 -17.28
N LEU A 298 8.25 3.91 -17.75
CA LEU A 298 9.03 3.93 -18.99
C LEU A 298 8.15 4.11 -20.22
N SER A 299 7.00 3.43 -20.30
CA SER A 299 6.06 3.55 -21.43
C SER A 299 5.49 4.97 -21.58
N ARG A 300 5.46 5.74 -20.48
CA ARG A 300 4.99 7.14 -20.43
C ARG A 300 6.10 8.18 -20.54
N ASP A 301 7.35 7.77 -20.80
CA ASP A 301 8.52 8.66 -20.77
C ASP A 301 8.65 9.47 -19.47
N ALA A 302 8.21 8.90 -18.34
CA ALA A 302 8.17 9.54 -17.03
C ALA A 302 9.47 9.36 -16.23
N VAL A 303 10.56 8.96 -16.88
CA VAL A 303 11.88 8.77 -16.30
C VAL A 303 12.89 9.65 -17.05
N PRO A 304 13.65 10.53 -16.36
CA PRO A 304 13.69 10.74 -14.91
C PRO A 304 12.62 11.73 -14.41
N HIS A 305 12.16 11.52 -13.17
CA HIS A 305 11.15 12.35 -12.47
C HIS A 305 11.71 12.94 -11.17
N ASP A 306 10.95 13.82 -10.52
CA ASP A 306 11.34 14.42 -9.24
C ASP A 306 10.97 13.53 -8.05
N PRO A 307 11.75 13.51 -6.96
CA PRO A 307 11.36 12.84 -5.73
C PRO A 307 10.27 13.62 -4.98
N GLU A 308 9.49 12.93 -4.16
CA GLU A 308 8.63 13.55 -3.17
C GLU A 308 9.49 14.28 -2.12
N CYS A 309 9.20 15.56 -1.87
CA CYS A 309 9.97 16.40 -0.96
C CYS A 309 9.07 16.88 0.18
N PHE A 310 9.30 16.31 1.37
CA PHE A 310 8.54 16.64 2.58
C PHE A 310 9.39 17.49 3.53
N SER A 311 8.80 18.50 4.15
CA SER A 311 9.50 19.29 5.16
C SER A 311 9.41 18.60 6.52
N ALA A 312 10.52 18.12 7.07
CA ALA A 312 10.54 17.59 8.44
C ALA A 312 10.37 18.73 9.47
N TRP A 313 11.18 19.78 9.34
CA TRP A 313 11.17 20.94 10.24
C TRP A 313 11.86 22.16 9.64
N ASN A 314 11.23 23.34 9.71
CA ASN A 314 11.78 24.62 9.23
C ASN A 314 12.50 24.53 7.87
N GLY A 315 11.97 23.74 6.93
CA GLY A 315 12.52 23.60 5.59
C GLY A 315 13.62 22.55 5.41
N ILE A 316 13.93 21.72 6.43
CA ILE A 316 14.79 20.54 6.25
C ILE A 316 14.03 19.54 5.34
N PRO A 317 14.50 19.30 4.10
CA PRO A 317 13.80 18.44 3.16
C PRO A 317 14.15 16.97 3.39
N VAL A 318 13.13 16.16 3.59
CA VAL A 318 13.15 14.70 3.56
C VAL A 318 12.64 14.27 2.19
N LEU A 319 13.48 13.55 1.47
CA LEU A 319 13.24 13.11 0.11
C LEU A 319 12.80 11.64 0.13
N ILE A 320 11.68 11.36 -0.52
CA ILE A 320 11.18 10.01 -0.75
C ILE A 320 11.19 9.79 -2.27
N GLY A 321 11.93 8.79 -2.73
CA GLY A 321 12.17 8.62 -4.15
C GLY A 321 12.51 7.19 -4.54
N CYS A 322 12.98 7.05 -5.76
CA CYS A 322 13.54 5.81 -6.29
C CYS A 322 14.81 6.11 -7.11
N ASN A 323 15.42 5.07 -7.66
CA ASN A 323 16.66 5.18 -8.44
C ASN A 323 16.50 5.95 -9.76
N HIS A 324 15.27 6.28 -10.14
CA HIS A 324 14.95 7.07 -11.34
C HIS A 324 14.69 8.55 -11.02
N CYS A 325 14.78 8.95 -9.75
CA CYS A 325 14.62 10.34 -9.35
C CYS A 325 15.83 11.18 -9.79
N ARG A 326 15.56 12.42 -10.20
CA ARG A 326 16.59 13.44 -10.38
C ARG A 326 17.26 13.74 -9.04
N ALA A 327 18.53 14.16 -9.10
CA ALA A 327 19.23 14.61 -7.92
C ALA A 327 18.53 15.83 -7.32
N ALA A 328 18.13 15.73 -6.05
CA ALA A 328 17.49 16.80 -5.30
C ALA A 328 18.24 17.03 -3.98
N ARG A 329 18.15 18.25 -3.45
CA ARG A 329 18.75 18.59 -2.15
C ARG A 329 17.83 18.15 -1.02
N GLY A 330 18.36 17.33 -0.11
CA GLY A 330 17.65 16.85 1.07
C GLY A 330 18.17 15.51 1.54
N TRP A 331 17.66 15.05 2.68
CA TRP A 331 18.02 13.75 3.24
C TRP A 331 17.15 12.65 2.61
N GLN A 332 17.76 11.58 2.13
CA GLN A 332 17.07 10.47 1.45
C GLN A 332 16.54 9.46 2.46
N ALA A 333 15.22 9.27 2.45
CA ALA A 333 14.49 8.44 3.41
C ALA A 333 14.76 6.94 3.32
#